data_AF-A0A535ICR7-F1
#
_entry.id   AF-A0A535ICR7-F1
#
_cell.length_a   1.000
_cell.length_b   1.000
_cell.length_c   1.000
_cell.angle_alpha   90.00
_cell.angle_beta   90.00
_cell.angle_gamma   90.00
#
_symmetry.space_group_name_H-M   'P 1'
#
loop_
_entity.id
_entity.type
_entity.pdbx_description
1 polymer ?
#
loop_
_entity_poly.entity_id
_entity_poly.type
_entity_poly.pdbx_seq_one_letter_code
_entity_poly.pdbx_strand_id
1 'polypeptide(L)'
;MQSETREADLLSQVSRDRLWQTNSRIAQYVRLSGSADEREAVAYIRATLDEYGLRTSLIDHPALISYPLASSLEVIDADGATLAHYVCLGHAFSASADLA
;
A
#
# COMPACT_ATOMS: atom_id res chain seq x y z
N MET A 1 40.52 -8.67 6.23
CA MET A 1 41.01 -8.13 4.95
C MET A 1 40.05 -8.36 3.77
N GLN A 2 39.88 -9.56 3.18
CA GLN A 2 38.96 -9.70 2.00
C GLN A 2 37.47 -9.43 2.30
N SER A 3 36.99 -9.72 3.52
CA SER A 3 35.61 -9.43 3.94
C SER A 3 35.34 -7.93 4.10
N GLU A 4 36.31 -7.19 4.63
CA GLU A 4 36.19 -5.73 4.87
C GLU A 4 36.20 -4.95 3.54
N THR A 5 36.99 -5.41 2.55
CA THR A 5 36.97 -4.83 1.20
C THR A 5 35.61 -5.04 0.53
N ARG A 6 35.04 -6.25 0.61
CA ARG A 6 33.72 -6.54 0.02
C ARG A 6 32.59 -5.74 0.66
N GLU A 7 32.64 -5.54 1.98
CA GLU A 7 31.68 -4.70 2.70
C GLU A 7 31.77 -3.24 2.24
N ALA A 8 32.98 -2.67 2.18
CA ALA A 8 33.18 -1.31 1.70
C ALA A 8 32.69 -1.11 0.26
N ASP A 9 32.95 -2.09 -0.63
CA ASP A 9 32.49 -2.06 -2.02
C ASP A 9 30.96 -2.05 -2.11
N LEU A 10 30.27 -2.84 -1.29
CA LEU A 10 28.80 -2.85 -1.25
C LEU A 10 28.23 -1.55 -0.68
N LEU A 11 28.81 -1.04 0.40
CA LEU A 11 28.39 0.23 1.00
C LEU A 11 28.53 1.39 0.02
N SER A 12 29.58 1.39 -0.82
CA SER A 12 29.79 2.40 -1.86
C SER A 12 28.70 2.44 -2.93
N GLN A 13 27.96 1.34 -3.11
CA GLN A 13 26.87 1.22 -4.09
C GLN A 13 25.52 1.66 -3.53
N VAL A 14 25.41 1.87 -2.20
CA VAL A 14 24.18 2.35 -1.56
C VAL A 14 23.96 3.82 -1.94
N SER A 15 22.83 4.10 -2.57
CA SER A 15 22.48 5.44 -3.03
C SER A 15 21.21 5.96 -2.35
N ARG A 16 21.35 7.02 -1.56
CA ARG A 16 20.22 7.75 -0.96
C ARG A 16 19.30 8.33 -2.03
N ASP A 17 19.87 8.87 -3.11
CA ASP A 17 19.11 9.52 -4.16
C ASP A 17 18.25 8.51 -4.92
N ARG A 18 18.81 7.34 -5.27
CA ARG A 18 18.07 6.24 -5.89
C ARG A 18 16.95 5.75 -4.98
N LEU A 19 17.21 5.63 -3.68
CA LEU A 19 16.19 5.26 -2.69
C LEU A 19 15.05 6.28 -2.65
N TRP A 20 15.37 7.57 -2.62
CA TRP A 20 14.37 8.62 -2.57
C TRP A 20 13.55 8.71 -3.86
N GLN A 21 14.20 8.59 -5.02
CA GLN A 21 13.54 8.55 -6.32
C GLN A 21 12.56 7.38 -6.42
N THR A 22 13.01 6.18 -6.04
CA THR A 22 12.20 4.96 -6.04
C THR A 22 10.99 5.12 -5.10
N ASN A 23 11.23 5.56 -3.86
CA ASN A 23 10.17 5.77 -2.89
C ASN A 23 9.13 6.79 -3.38
N SER A 24 9.57 7.92 -3.91
CA SER A 24 8.68 8.97 -4.44
C SER A 24 7.85 8.46 -5.62
N ARG A 25 8.46 7.68 -6.52
CA ARG A 25 7.78 7.11 -7.69
C ARG A 25 6.71 6.10 -7.29
N ILE A 26 6.95 5.26 -6.29
CA ILE A 26 5.96 4.27 -5.86
C ILE A 26 4.90 4.95 -4.98
N ALA A 27 5.29 5.87 -4.09
CA ALA A 27 4.40 6.53 -3.13
C ALA A 27 3.33 7.45 -3.74
N GLN A 28 3.48 7.87 -5.00
CA GLN A 28 2.45 8.66 -5.69
C GLN A 28 1.16 7.87 -5.96
N TYR A 29 1.23 6.53 -5.98
CA TYR A 29 0.09 5.66 -6.28
C TYR A 29 -0.72 5.32 -5.02
N VAL A 30 -2.05 5.28 -5.15
CA VAL A 30 -2.94 4.75 -4.11
C VAL A 30 -3.04 3.23 -4.29
N ARG A 31 -2.09 2.50 -3.70
CA ARG A 31 -1.88 1.05 -3.88
C ARG A 31 -2.87 0.18 -3.09
N LEU A 32 -4.16 0.42 -3.27
CA LEU A 32 -5.21 -0.51 -2.83
C LEU A 32 -5.09 -1.79 -3.67
N SER A 33 -5.04 -2.96 -3.03
CA SER A 33 -5.04 -4.26 -3.71
C SER A 33 -6.08 -4.40 -4.82
N GLY A 34 -5.65 -4.91 -5.97
CA GLY A 34 -6.50 -5.07 -7.15
C GLY A 34 -6.88 -3.76 -7.85
N SER A 35 -6.38 -2.60 -7.42
CA SER A 35 -6.59 -1.34 -8.12
C SER A 35 -5.68 -1.19 -9.36
N ALA A 36 -6.04 -0.28 -10.26
CA ALA A 36 -5.19 0.08 -11.40
C ALA A 36 -3.86 0.71 -10.93
N ASP A 37 -3.91 1.53 -9.87
CA ASP A 37 -2.73 2.17 -9.28
C ASP A 37 -1.73 1.15 -8.71
N GLU A 38 -2.22 0.06 -8.09
CA GLU A 38 -1.34 -1.04 -7.67
C GLU A 38 -0.65 -1.68 -8.87
N ARG A 39 -1.39 -1.91 -9.97
CA ARG A 39 -0.82 -2.48 -11.21
C ARG A 39 0.29 -1.58 -11.78
N GLU A 40 0.09 -0.28 -11.80
CA GLU A 40 1.09 0.70 -12.26
C GLU A 40 2.34 0.70 -11.36
N ALA A 41 2.16 0.63 -10.04
CA ALA A 41 3.28 0.51 -9.11
C ALA A 41 4.09 -0.77 -9.35
N VAL A 42 3.41 -1.90 -9.60
CA VAL A 42 4.06 -3.18 -9.93
C VAL A 42 4.80 -3.11 -11.27
N ALA A 43 4.24 -2.43 -12.27
CA ALA A 43 4.90 -2.24 -13.57
C ALA A 43 6.22 -1.46 -13.42
N TYR A 44 6.23 -0.40 -12.61
CA TYR A 44 7.46 0.34 -12.29
C TYR A 44 8.50 -0.53 -11.57
N ILE A 45 8.07 -1.32 -10.58
CA ILE A 45 8.97 -2.22 -9.84
C ILE A 45 9.57 -3.25 -10.80
N ARG A 46 8.75 -3.85 -11.67
CA ARG A 46 9.21 -4.81 -12.67
C ARG A 46 10.27 -4.21 -13.59
N ALA A 47 10.00 -3.05 -14.18
CA ALA A 47 10.95 -2.36 -15.05
C ALA A 47 12.28 -2.08 -14.32
N THR A 48 12.21 -1.63 -13.06
CA THR A 48 13.39 -1.37 -12.23
C THR A 48 14.22 -2.64 -11.99
N LEU A 49 13.58 -3.78 -11.74
CA LEU A 49 14.26 -5.05 -11.53
C LEU A 49 14.83 -5.61 -12.85
N ASP A 50 14.13 -5.42 -13.95
CA ASP A 50 14.59 -5.82 -15.29
C ASP A 50 15.86 -5.02 -15.68
N GLU A 51 15.95 -3.73 -15.34
CA GLU A 51 17.16 -2.91 -15.49
C GLU A 51 18.36 -3.46 -14.71
N TYR A 52 18.11 -4.18 -13.61
CA TYR A 52 19.16 -4.83 -12.81
C TYR A 52 19.55 -6.22 -13.36
N GLY A 53 18.96 -6.63 -14.49
CA GLY A 53 19.19 -7.93 -15.11
C GLY A 53 18.50 -9.09 -14.40
N LEU A 54 17.50 -8.81 -13.55
CA LEU A 54 16.74 -9.83 -12.84
C LEU A 54 15.61 -10.36 -13.73
N ARG A 55 15.30 -11.66 -13.60
CA ARG A 55 14.13 -12.26 -14.25
C ARG A 55 12.92 -12.10 -13.34
N THR A 56 11.89 -11.46 -13.87
CA THR A 56 10.65 -11.15 -13.13
C THR A 56 9.46 -11.94 -13.69
N SER A 57 8.56 -12.36 -12.81
CA SER A 57 7.27 -12.96 -13.17
C SER A 57 6.15 -12.32 -12.34
N LEU A 58 5.10 -11.86 -13.02
CA LEU A 58 3.88 -11.39 -12.37
C LEU A 58 2.94 -12.57 -12.14
N ILE A 59 2.43 -12.71 -10.91
CA ILE A 59 1.47 -13.74 -10.54
C ILE A 59 0.17 -13.04 -10.17
N ASP A 60 -0.89 -13.36 -10.90
CA ASP A 60 -2.25 -12.88 -10.60
C ASP A 60 -3.02 -13.95 -9.81
N HIS A 61 -3.80 -13.50 -8.82
CA HIS A 61 -4.61 -14.38 -7.99
C HIS A 61 -6.00 -13.76 -7.75
N PRO A 62 -7.10 -14.50 -7.99
CA PRO A 62 -8.42 -14.03 -7.62
C PRO A 62 -8.57 -14.03 -6.09
N ALA A 63 -8.86 -12.87 -5.51
CA ALA A 63 -9.07 -12.71 -4.07
C ALA A 63 -10.34 -11.88 -3.79
N LEU A 64 -11.00 -12.18 -2.68
CA LEU A 64 -11.99 -11.27 -2.13
C LEU A 64 -11.26 -10.10 -1.47
N ILE A 65 -11.72 -8.89 -1.75
CA ILE A 65 -11.12 -7.65 -1.28
C ILE A 65 -12.24 -6.76 -0.74
N SER A 66 -12.01 -6.12 0.40
CA SER A 66 -12.96 -5.21 1.01
C SER A 66 -12.33 -3.84 1.27
N TYR A 67 -12.94 -2.81 0.69
CA TYR A 67 -12.60 -1.41 0.91
C TYR A 67 -13.79 -0.67 1.54
N PRO A 68 -13.84 -0.60 2.88
CA PRO A 68 -14.84 0.21 3.55
C PRO A 68 -14.74 1.66 3.09
N LEU A 69 -15.80 2.20 2.47
CA LEU A 69 -15.80 3.55 1.91
C LEU A 69 -15.98 4.61 3.00
N ALA A 70 -16.81 4.32 3.99
CA ALA A 70 -17.10 5.19 5.13
C ALA A 70 -17.44 4.35 6.36
N SER A 71 -17.20 4.93 7.53
CA SER A 71 -17.59 4.38 8.82
C SER A 71 -17.82 5.54 9.78
N SER A 72 -18.83 5.42 10.64
CA SER A 72 -19.15 6.42 11.65
C SER A 72 -19.73 5.78 12.91
N LEU A 73 -19.63 6.52 14.01
CA LEU A 73 -20.28 6.20 15.28
C LEU A 73 -21.20 7.36 15.65
N GLU A 74 -22.47 7.05 15.89
CA GLU A 74 -23.44 7.98 16.44
C GLU A 74 -23.78 7.59 17.88
N VAL A 75 -23.66 8.56 18.78
CA VAL A 75 -24.13 8.44 20.16
C VAL A 75 -25.49 9.11 20.21
N ILE A 76 -26.52 8.36 20.60
CA ILE A 76 -27.90 8.84 20.69
C ILE A 76 -28.38 8.81 22.15
N ASP A 77 -29.33 9.66 22.50
CA ASP A 77 -30.05 9.57 23.77
C ASP A 77 -31.18 8.51 23.72
N ALA A 78 -31.91 8.38 24.83
CA ALA A 78 -33.02 7.43 24.94
C ALA A 78 -34.20 7.75 24.01
N ASP A 79 -34.33 9.01 23.57
CA ASP A 79 -35.39 9.48 22.67
C ASP A 79 -34.95 9.42 21.20
N GLY A 80 -33.71 8.97 20.93
CA GLY A 80 -33.14 8.79 19.60
C GLY A 80 -32.49 10.05 19.02
N ALA A 81 -32.32 11.12 19.79
CA ALA A 81 -31.63 12.31 19.33
C ALA A 81 -30.10 12.09 19.34
N THR A 82 -29.43 12.47 18.25
CA THR A 82 -27.97 12.39 18.14
C THR A 82 -27.29 13.38 19.09
N LEU A 83 -26.55 12.85 20.06
CA LEU A 83 -25.73 13.60 21.00
C LEU A 83 -24.32 13.87 20.46
N ALA A 84 -23.77 12.93 19.69
CA ALA A 84 -22.45 13.07 19.06
C ALA A 84 -22.33 12.20 17.80
N HIS A 85 -21.50 12.66 16.87
CA HIS A 85 -21.16 11.94 15.64
C HIS A 85 -19.63 11.93 15.45
N TYR A 86 -19.07 10.76 15.15
CA TYR A 86 -17.65 10.57 14.93
C TYR A 86 -17.42 9.85 13.61
N VAL A 87 -16.49 10.36 12.79
CA VAL A 87 -15.96 9.61 11.65
C VAL A 87 -15.00 8.55 12.16
N CYS A 88 -15.14 7.33 11.67
CA CYS A 88 -14.36 6.18 12.10
C CYS A 88 -13.58 5.57 10.93
N LEU A 89 -12.55 4.79 11.25
CA LEU A 89 -11.91 3.92 10.28
C LEU A 89 -12.78 2.68 10.09
N GLY A 90 -13.07 2.34 8.84
CA GLY A 90 -13.78 1.10 8.52
C GLY A 90 -12.88 -0.12 8.62
N HIS A 91 -13.42 -1.25 9.06
CA HIS A 91 -12.70 -2.52 9.11
C HIS A 91 -12.96 -3.30 7.82
N ALA A 92 -11.90 -3.75 7.14
CA ALA A 92 -12.05 -4.63 5.98
C ALA A 92 -12.95 -5.84 6.31
N PHE A 93 -13.89 -6.15 5.42
CA PHE A 93 -14.87 -7.23 5.54
C PHE A 93 -15.92 -7.06 6.65
N SER A 94 -16.02 -5.89 7.29
CA SER A 94 -17.21 -5.60 8.12
C SER A 94 -18.47 -5.58 7.24
N ALA A 95 -19.58 -6.07 7.78
CA ALA A 95 -20.87 -5.93 7.11
C ALA A 95 -21.22 -4.45 6.89
N SER A 96 -21.82 -4.13 5.74
CA SER A 96 -22.32 -2.79 5.46
C SER A 96 -23.55 -2.48 6.30
N ALA A 97 -23.61 -1.29 6.87
CA ALA A 97 -24.77 -0.83 7.65
C ALA A 97 -26.01 -0.60 6.76
N ASP A 98 -25.82 -0.26 5.48
CA ASP A 98 -26.89 -0.02 4.50
C ASP A 98 -27.68 -1.30 4.10
N LEU A 99 -27.27 -2.46 4.58
CA LEU A 99 -27.94 -3.75 4.36
C LEU A 99 -28.91 -4.13 5.50
N ALA A 100 -29.13 -3.24 6.47
CA ALA A 100 -30.09 -3.40 7.56
C ALA A 100 -31.44 -2.74 7.25
#